data_AF-A0A8T5RG92-F1
#
_entry.id   AF-A0A8T5RG92-F1
#
_cell.length_a   1.000
_cell.length_b   1.000
_cell.length_c   1.000
_cell.angle_alpha   90.00
_cell.angle_beta   90.00
_cell.angle_gamma   90.00
#
_symmetry.space_group_name_H-M   'P 1'
#
loop_
_entity.id
_entity.type
_entity.pdbx_description
1 polymer ?
#
loop_
_entity_poly.entity_id
_entity_poly.type
_entity_poly.pdbx_seq_one_letter_code
_entity_poly.pdbx_strand_id
1 'polypeptide(L)' 'MAKTYSTDGKISLSEFKEFTEEEDIIEKKFSAHFNQACYLGYLKRVGNELQFIKDYD' A
#
# COMPACT_ATOMS: atom_id res chain seq x y z
N MET A 1 -11.39 4.09 16.11
CA MET A 1 -10.24 4.95 15.75
C MET A 1 -9.38 4.15 14.79
N ALA A 2 -9.25 4.58 13.54
CA ALA A 2 -8.41 3.88 12.56
C ALA A 2 -6.95 4.00 12.99
N LYS A 3 -6.25 2.88 13.18
CA LYS A 3 -4.80 2.89 13.35
C LYS A 3 -4.21 3.33 12.02
N THR A 4 -3.53 4.48 12.00
CA THR A 4 -2.72 4.86 10.84
C THR A 4 -1.43 4.07 10.92
N TYR A 5 -1.31 3.02 10.10
CA TYR A 5 -0.16 2.09 10.07
C TYR A 5 1.11 2.68 9.45
N SER A 6 1.13 3.98 9.16
CA SER A 6 2.28 4.67 8.58
C SER A 6 2.87 5.64 9.59
N THR A 7 4.10 5.40 10.04
CA THR A 7 4.77 6.32 10.97
C THR A 7 5.16 7.64 10.29
N ASP A 8 5.32 7.66 8.96
CA ASP A 8 5.67 8.88 8.18
C ASP A 8 5.05 8.87 6.77
N GLY A 9 3.85 8.28 6.61
CA GLY A 9 3.29 8.02 5.28
C GLY A 9 4.05 6.93 4.52
N LYS A 10 4.83 6.10 5.22
CA LYS A 10 5.54 4.93 4.67
C LYS A 10 5.18 3.65 5.41
N ILE A 11 5.28 2.53 4.73
CA ILE A 11 5.11 1.17 5.26
C ILE A 11 6.03 0.20 4.49
N SER A 12 6.50 -0.89 5.11
CA SER A 12 7.22 -1.92 4.36
C SER A 12 6.27 -2.67 3.42
N LEU A 13 6.80 -3.16 2.29
CA LEU A 13 6.01 -3.97 1.36
C LEU A 13 5.53 -5.29 1.99
N SER A 14 6.30 -5.84 2.92
CA SER A 14 5.92 -7.04 3.68
C SER A 14 4.71 -6.77 4.58
N GLU A 15 4.76 -5.73 5.42
CA GLU A 15 3.63 -5.37 6.29
C GLU A 15 2.40 -5.00 5.46
N PHE A 16 2.58 -4.31 4.34
CA PHE A 16 1.47 -3.97 3.46
C PHE A 16 0.80 -5.21 2.85
N LYS A 17 1.57 -6.26 2.54
CA LYS A 17 1.01 -7.52 2.05
C LYS A 17 0.25 -8.27 3.13
N GLU A 18 0.75 -8.30 4.36
CA GLU A 18 0.06 -8.91 5.50
C GLU A 18 -1.33 -8.29 5.69
N PHE A 19 -1.47 -6.96 5.61
CA PHE A 19 -2.78 -6.31 5.67
C PHE A 19 -3.73 -6.69 4.54
N THR A 20 -3.22 -6.95 3.34
CA THR A 20 -4.07 -7.37 2.22
C THR A 20 -4.50 -8.83 2.29
N GLU A 21 -3.73 -9.66 2.99
CA GLU A 21 -4.11 -11.05 3.30
C GLU A 21 -5.21 -11.10 4.36
N GLU A 22 -5.19 -10.20 5.36
CA GLU A 22 -6.27 -10.06 6.35
C GLU A 22 -7.62 -9.69 5.72
N GLU A 23 -7.60 -9.00 4.58
CA GLU A 23 -8.78 -8.55 3.81
C GLU A 23 -9.17 -9.51 2.66
N ASP A 24 -8.60 -10.72 2.61
CA ASP A 24 -8.85 -11.76 1.59
C ASP A 24 -8.56 -11.31 0.13
N ILE A 25 -7.63 -10.37 -0.04
CA ILE A 25 -7.15 -9.90 -1.35
C ILE A 25 -6.07 -10.86 -1.85
N ILE A 26 -6.50 -11.93 -2.52
CA ILE A 26 -5.66 -13.00 -3.08
C ILE A 26 -4.57 -12.45 -4.02
N GLU A 27 -3.35 -13.02 -4.00
CA GLU A 27 -2.12 -12.58 -4.71
C GLU A 27 -2.30 -12.00 -6.12
N LYS A 28 -3.14 -12.63 -6.97
CA LYS A 28 -3.41 -12.14 -8.33
C LYS A 28 -4.16 -10.80 -8.34
N LYS A 29 -5.11 -10.62 -7.42
CA LYS A 29 -5.84 -9.35 -7.23
C LYS A 29 -4.95 -8.32 -6.56
N PHE A 30 -4.14 -8.74 -5.59
CA PHE A 30 -3.19 -7.85 -4.92
C PHE A 30 -2.27 -7.17 -5.93
N SER A 31 -1.60 -7.92 -6.80
CA SER A 31 -0.67 -7.35 -7.77
C SER A 31 -1.37 -6.38 -8.73
N ALA A 32 -2.58 -6.73 -9.21
CA ALA A 32 -3.34 -5.86 -10.09
C ALA A 32 -3.73 -4.53 -9.40
N HIS A 33 -4.29 -4.61 -8.19
CA HIS A 33 -4.70 -3.42 -7.43
C HIS A 33 -3.50 -2.59 -6.96
N PHE A 34 -2.43 -3.25 -6.54
CA PHE A 34 -1.19 -2.60 -6.12
C PHE A 34 -0.54 -1.82 -7.29
N ASN A 35 -0.41 -2.47 -8.45
CA ASN A 35 0.13 -1.82 -9.64
C ASN A 35 -0.77 -0.67 -10.12
N GLN A 36 -2.09 -0.86 -10.05
CA GLN A 36 -3.05 0.19 -10.38
C GLN A 36 -2.95 1.38 -9.42
N ALA A 37 -2.82 1.14 -8.11
CA ALA A 37 -2.64 2.19 -7.12
C ALA A 37 -1.31 2.94 -7.31
N CYS A 38 -0.26 2.24 -7.74
CA CYS A 38 1.00 2.87 -8.12
C CYS A 38 0.85 3.73 -9.40
N TYR A 39 0.18 3.21 -10.41
CA TYR A 39 -0.06 3.91 -11.68
C TYR A 39 -0.90 5.18 -11.49
N LEU A 40 -1.95 5.10 -10.65
CA LEU A 40 -2.82 6.23 -10.33
C LEU A 40 -2.16 7.25 -9.38
N GLY A 41 -0.94 6.98 -8.91
CA GLY A 41 -0.21 7.89 -8.05
C GLY A 41 -0.68 7.92 -6.60
N TYR A 42 -1.44 6.92 -6.14
CA TYR A 42 -1.81 6.80 -4.72
C TYR A 42 -0.66 6.23 -3.88
N LEU A 43 0.14 5.36 -4.49
CA LEU A 43 1.27 4.69 -3.86
C LEU A 43 2.53 4.86 -4.70
N LYS A 44 3.68 4.86 -4.03
CA LYS A 44 4.98 4.77 -4.70
C LYS A 44 5.84 3.72 -4.03
N ARG A 45 6.27 2.73 -4.80
CA ARG A 45 7.25 1.76 -4.35
C ARG A 45 8.67 2.31 -4.49
N VAL A 46 9.43 2.26 -3.39
CA VAL A 46 10.86 2.62 -3.36
C VAL A 46 11.60 1.45 -2.72
N GLY A 47 12.15 0.56 -3.55
CA GLY A 47 12.78 -0.67 -3.09
C GLY A 47 11.78 -1.58 -2.35
N ASN A 48 12.01 -1.78 -1.05
CA ASN A 48 11.17 -2.59 -0.16
C ASN A 48 10.17 -1.77 0.67
N GLU A 49 10.10 -0.46 0.44
CA GLU A 49 9.16 0.43 1.11
C GLU A 49 8.08 0.91 0.13
N LEU A 50 6.91 1.22 0.69
CA LEU A 50 5.80 1.88 0.05
C LEU A 50 5.59 3.24 0.70
N GLN A 51 5.44 4.26 -0.13
CA GLN A 51 5.10 5.61 0.27
C GLN A 51 3.67 5.89 -0.16
N PHE A 52 2.83 6.30 0.78
CA PHE A 52 1.49 6.80 0.50
C PHE A 52 1.61 8.25 0.01
N ILE A 53 1.17 8.49 -1.22
CA ILE A 53 1.13 9.84 -1.77
C ILE A 53 -0.21 10.43 -1.33
N LYS A 54 -0.18 11.24 -0.27
CA LYS A 54 -1.33 12.07 0.14
C LYS A 54 -1.31 13.36 -0.68
N ASP A 55 -1.83 13.29 -1.91
CA ASP A 55 -2.37 14.51 -2.53
C ASP A 55 -3.84 14.61 -2.07
N TYR A 56 -4.03 15.31 -0.96
CA TYR A 56 -5.33 15.85 -0.58
C TYR A 56 -5.16 17.37 -0.62
N ASP A 57 -5.58 17.97 -1.74
CA ASP A 57 -6.03 19.37 -1.77
C ASP A 57 -7.44 19.45 -1.17
#